data_AF-A0A9C9XTI7-F1
#
_entry.id   AF-A0A9C9XTI7-F1
#
_cell.length_a   1.000
_cell.length_b   1.000
_cell.length_c   1.000
_cell.angle_alpha   90.00
_cell.angle_beta   90.00
_cell.angle_gamma   90.00
#
_symmetry.space_group_name_H-M   'P 1'
#
loop_
_entity.id
_entity.type
_entity.pdbx_description
1 polymer ?
#
loop_
_entity_poly.entity_id
_entity_poly.type
_entity_poly.pdbx_seq_one_letter_code
_entity_poly.pdbx_strand_id
1 'polypeptide(L)' 'MKKIITVVMVAAFALSAGSALASKVKCTVDSVSGNTVTLTCKKADKLKAGEKVYVKPNKRKAIEGC' A
#
# COMPACT_ATOMS: atom_id res chain seq x y z
N MET A 1 -39.57 -4.58 -7.29
CA MET A 1 -39.03 -4.21 -5.96
C MET A 1 -37.94 -5.15 -5.44
N LYS A 2 -38.14 -6.48 -5.32
CA LYS A 2 -37.09 -7.41 -4.80
C LYS A 2 -35.76 -7.41 -5.56
N LYS A 3 -35.77 -7.25 -6.89
CA LYS A 3 -34.55 -7.23 -7.73
C LYS A 3 -33.69 -5.96 -7.60
N ILE A 4 -34.28 -4.84 -7.17
CA ILE A 4 -33.56 -3.56 -7.03
C ILE A 4 -32.77 -3.55 -5.72
N ILE A 5 -33.37 -4.09 -4.65
CA ILE A 5 -32.74 -4.18 -3.32
C ILE A 5 -31.49 -5.08 -3.38
N THR A 6 -31.56 -6.20 -4.13
CA THR A 6 -30.40 -7.10 -4.30
C THR A 6 -29.27 -6.43 -5.07
N VAL A 7 -29.57 -5.61 -6.09
CA VAL A 7 -28.55 -4.90 -6.88
C VAL A 7 -27.86 -3.83 -6.04
N VAL A 8 -28.62 -3.06 -5.24
CA VAL A 8 -28.05 -2.04 -4.34
C VAL A 8 -27.15 -2.67 -3.27
N MET A 9 -27.55 -3.81 -2.71
CA MET A 9 -26.77 -4.51 -1.69
C MET A 9 -25.46 -5.08 -2.25
N VAL A 10 -25.48 -5.66 -3.45
CA VAL A 10 -24.26 -6.12 -4.14
C VAL A 10 -23.34 -4.95 -4.50
N ALA A 11 -23.89 -3.82 -4.95
CA ALA A 11 -23.11 -2.63 -5.25
C ALA A 11 -22.43 -2.03 -4.00
N ALA A 12 -23.13 -1.96 -2.87
CA ALA A 12 -22.57 -1.47 -1.61
C ALA A 12 -21.43 -2.37 -1.08
N PHE A 13 -21.55 -3.69 -1.24
CA PHE A 13 -20.51 -4.64 -0.85
C PHE A 13 -19.27 -4.54 -1.76
N ALA A 14 -19.46 -4.39 -3.07
CA ALA A 14 -18.38 -4.21 -4.03
C ALA A 14 -17.61 -2.90 -3.80
N LEU A 15 -18.29 -1.81 -3.42
CA LEU A 15 -17.65 -0.54 -3.08
C LEU A 15 -16.84 -0.62 -1.78
N SER A 16 -17.26 -1.45 -0.82
CA SER A 16 -16.54 -1.66 0.44
C SER A 16 -15.21 -2.39 0.22
N ALA A 17 -15.13 -3.28 -0.77
CA ALA A 17 -13.92 -4.02 -1.13
C ALA A 17 -12.85 -3.17 -1.86
N GLY A 18 -13.22 -1.99 -2.39
CA GLY A 18 -12.33 -1.10 -3.15
C GLY A 18 -11.44 -0.17 -2.31
N SER A 19 -11.63 -0.12 -0.99
CA SER A 19 -11.03 0.90 -0.11
C SER A 19 -9.62 0.57 0.43
N ALA A 20 -9.08 -0.62 0.15
CA ALA A 20 -7.80 -1.07 0.72
C ALA A 20 -6.57 -0.89 -0.20
N LEU A 21 -6.71 -0.24 -1.37
CA LEU A 21 -5.58 0.09 -2.23
C LEU A 21 -4.86 1.35 -1.72
N ALA A 22 -4.23 1.22 -0.55
CA ALA A 22 -3.31 2.22 -0.03
C ALA A 22 -2.26 2.54 -1.12
N SER A 23 -2.18 3.81 -1.51
CA SER A 23 -1.18 4.30 -2.46
C SER A 23 0.22 3.96 -1.95
N LYS A 24 0.82 2.89 -2.48
CA LYS A 24 2.18 2.49 -2.11
C LYS A 24 3.16 3.57 -2.58
N VAL A 25 3.79 4.27 -1.64
CA VAL A 25 4.90 5.16 -1.95
C VAL A 25 6.13 4.29 -2.19
N LYS A 26 6.70 4.36 -3.40
CA LYS A 26 7.95 3.68 -3.72
C LYS A 26 9.11 4.52 -3.22
N CYS A 27 9.98 3.91 -2.43
CA CYS A 27 11.18 4.54 -1.90
C CYS A 27 12.39 3.67 -2.16
N THR A 28 13.55 4.32 -2.27
CA THR A 28 14.86 3.68 -2.31
C THR A 28 15.55 3.93 -0.97
N VAL A 29 16.29 2.95 -0.47
CA VAL A 29 17.14 3.12 0.72
C VAL A 29 18.44 3.75 0.26
N ASP A 30 18.72 4.97 0.73
CA ASP A 30 19.97 5.66 0.43
C ASP A 30 21.06 5.34 1.45
N SER A 31 20.69 5.29 2.73
CA SER A 31 21.61 4.96 3.81
C SER A 31 20.91 4.31 5.00
N VAL A 32 21.67 3.49 5.73
CA VAL A 32 21.26 2.90 7.00
C VAL A 32 22.33 3.26 8.02
N SER A 33 21.92 3.91 9.11
CA SER A 33 22.82 4.29 10.21
C SER A 33 22.20 3.84 11.53
N GLY A 34 22.74 2.75 12.09
CA GLY A 34 22.19 2.09 13.26
C GLY A 34 20.72 1.71 13.06
N ASN A 35 19.84 2.35 13.83
CA ASN A 35 18.39 2.14 13.80
C ASN A 35 17.63 3.12 12.89
N THR A 36 18.32 4.05 12.23
CA THR A 36 17.70 5.05 11.35
C THR A 36 17.96 4.72 9.88
N VAL A 37 16.93 4.83 9.05
CA VAL A 37 17.01 4.59 7.61
C VAL A 37 16.63 5.87 6.86
N THR A 38 17.48 6.30 5.93
CA THR A 38 17.19 7.41 5.02
C THR A 38 16.58 6.87 3.74
N LEU A 39 15.37 7.32 3.41
CA LEU A 39 14.60 6.86 2.26
C LEU A 39 14.33 8.02 1.30
N THR A 40 14.71 7.87 0.03
CA THR A 40 14.24 8.78 -1.03
C THR A 40 12.98 8.21 -1.67
N CYS A 41 11.87 8.92 -1.51
CA CYS A 41 10.54 8.49 -1.96
C CYS A 41 10.04 9.34 -3.14
N LYS A 42 9.50 8.70 -4.19
CA LYS A 42 9.00 9.43 -5.39
C LYS A 42 7.76 10.29 -5.17
N LYS A 43 7.10 10.17 -4.01
CA LYS A 43 5.90 10.93 -3.60
C LYS A 43 5.92 11.16 -2.09
N ALA A 44 7.03 11.69 -1.59
CA ALA A 44 7.27 11.90 -0.16
C ALA A 44 6.20 12.81 0.49
N ASP A 45 5.61 13.73 -0.28
CA ASP A 45 4.58 14.69 0.15
C ASP A 45 3.30 14.01 0.63
N LYS A 46 3.11 12.73 0.28
CA LYS A 46 1.99 11.91 0.78
C LYS A 46 2.23 11.34 2.18
N LEU A 47 3.45 11.44 2.70
CA LEU A 47 3.82 10.98 4.04
C LEU A 47 3.88 12.19 4.96
N LYS A 48 3.15 12.14 6.07
CA LYS A 48 3.18 13.21 7.08
C LYS A 48 4.25 12.93 8.12
N ALA A 49 4.88 13.99 8.63
CA ALA A 49 5.80 13.86 9.75
C ALA A 49 5.07 13.28 10.98
N GLY A 50 5.68 12.27 11.62
CA GLY A 50 5.09 11.56 12.76
C GLY A 50 4.10 10.45 12.41
N GLU A 51 3.80 10.23 11.13
CA GLU A 51 2.95 9.13 10.68
C GLU A 51 3.67 7.78 10.81
N LYS A 52 2.98 6.78 11.37
CA LYS A 52 3.50 5.40 11.43
C LYS A 52 3.31 4.75 10.06
N VAL A 53 4.41 4.35 9.42
CA VAL A 53 4.39 3.69 8.11
C VAL A 53 4.87 2.24 8.21
N TYR A 54 4.30 1.37 7.39
CA TYR A 54 4.77 -0.01 7.26
C TYR A 54 5.75 -0.12 6.09
N VAL A 55 7.02 -0.36 6.40
CA VAL A 55 8.07 -0.52 5.38
C VAL A 55 8.15 -1.99 4.98
N LYS A 56 7.83 -2.29 3.71
CA LYS A 56 7.96 -3.64 3.16
C LYS A 56 9.03 -3.66 2.06
N PRO A 57 10.15 -4.37 2.23
CA PRO A 57 11.11 -4.54 1.15
C PRO A 57 10.43 -5.30 0.01
N ASN A 58 10.70 -4.86 -1.21
CA ASN A 58 10.26 -5.62 -2.38
C ASN A 58 11.05 -6.93 -2.38
N LYS A 59 10.35 -8.07 -2.31
CA LYS A 59 11.03 -9.37 -2.38
C LYS A 59 11.77 -9.41 -3.71
N ARG A 60 13.09 -9.61 -3.70
CA ARG A 60 13.77 -10.09 -4.91
C ARG A 60 13.02 -11.36 -5.28
N LYS A 61 12.52 -11.47 -6.52
CA LYS A 61 12.03 -12.75 -7.01
C LYS A 61 13.19 -13.71 -6.79
N ALA A 62 13.06 -14.65 -5.86
CA ALA A 62 13.93 -15.81 -5.86
C ALA A 62 13.74 -16.38 -7.27
N ILE A 63 14.81 -16.32 -8.07
CA ILE A 63 14.84 -17.05 -9.33
C ILE A 63 14.82 -18.50 -8.86
N GLU A 64 13.65 -19.13 -8.88
CA GLU A 64 13.53 -20.57 -8.74
C GLU A 64 14.34 -21.16 -9.90
N GLY A 65 15.45 -21.79 -9.55
CA GLY A 65 16.48 -22.20 -10.49
C GLY A 65 17.57 -23.00 -9.80
N CYS A 66 17.16 -24.07 -9.11
CA CYS A 66 17.92 -25.31 -9.00
C CYS A 66 16.97 -26.44 -9.34
#